data_AF-E5Y493-F1
#
_entry.id   AF-E5Y493-F1
#
_cell.length_a   1.000
_cell.length_b   1.000
_cell.length_c   1.000
_cell.angle_alpha   90.00
_cell.angle_beta   90.00
_cell.angle_gamma   90.00
#
_symmetry.space_group_name_H-M   'P 1'
#
loop_
_entity.id
_entity.type
_entity.pdbx_description
1 polymer ?
#
loop_
_entity_poly.entity_id
_entity_poly.type
_entity_poly.pdbx_seq_one_letter_code
_entity_poly.pdbx_strand_id
1 'polypeptide(L)'
;MKKGLFHALTAAAYPFGAYVLLPAITRGVGTAGDPMGRGLSRGFAALFFMGFWTLCVLIVSLTGSKAQYGECLTSVVVNAFAIVLTTLLCQLI
;
A
#
# COMPACT_ATOMS: atom_id res chain seq x y z
N MET A 1 -5.05 19.81 10.36
CA MET A 1 -3.73 19.15 10.24
C MET A 1 -2.79 20.01 9.41
N LYS A 2 -1.48 20.03 9.71
CA LYS A 2 -0.49 20.68 8.84
C LYS A 2 -0.37 19.85 7.55
N LYS A 3 -0.41 20.48 6.36
CA LYS A 3 -0.33 19.82 5.03
C LYS A 3 0.79 18.76 4.96
N GLY A 4 1.97 19.08 5.49
CA GLY A 4 3.11 18.17 5.51
C GLY A 4 2.91 16.91 6.36
N LEU A 5 2.19 17.01 7.48
CA LEU A 5 1.89 15.85 8.33
C LEU A 5 0.95 14.86 7.61
N PHE A 6 -0.04 15.39 6.88
CA PHE A 6 -0.94 14.57 6.07
C PHE A 6 -0.19 13.79 5.00
N HIS A 7 0.69 14.45 4.24
CA HIS A 7 1.50 13.78 3.22
C HIS A 7 2.50 12.77 3.81
N ALA A 8 3.09 13.05 4.97
CA ALA A 8 3.96 12.11 5.67
C ALA A 8 3.20 10.85 6.13
N LEU A 9 1.98 11.01 6.67
CA LEU A 9 1.12 9.90 7.05
C LEU A 9 0.69 9.06 5.85
N THR A 10 0.30 9.70 4.74
CA THR A 10 0.01 9.01 3.47
C THR A 10 1.22 8.22 2.99
N ALA A 11 2.42 8.82 2.99
CA ALA A 11 3.64 8.15 2.56
C ALA A 11 4.01 6.97 3.47
N ALA A 12 3.79 7.07 4.78
CA ALA A 12 4.04 6.00 5.75
C ALA A 12 3.01 4.85 5.69
N ALA A 13 1.81 5.10 5.15
CA ALA A 13 0.78 4.08 4.99
C ALA A 13 1.14 3.00 3.95
N TYR A 14 1.93 3.34 2.93
CA TYR A 14 2.43 2.40 1.91
C TYR A 14 3.37 1.33 2.48
N PRO A 15 4.48 1.67 3.17
CA PRO A 15 5.34 0.68 3.79
C PRO A 15 4.62 -0.07 4.93
N PHE A 16 3.68 0.56 5.64
CA PHE A 16 2.87 -0.16 6.64
C PHE A 16 2.03 -1.29 6.02
N GLY A 17 1.35 -1.02 4.90
CA GLY A 17 0.63 -2.06 4.15
C GLY A 17 1.55 -3.17 3.66
N ALA A 18 2.70 -2.80 3.13
CA ALA A 18 3.67 -3.71 2.53
C ALA A 18 4.41 -4.61 3.52
N TYR A 19 4.87 -4.05 4.65
CA TYR A 19 5.76 -4.74 5.58
C TYR A 19 5.04 -5.28 6.82
N VAL A 20 3.86 -4.74 7.17
CA VAL A 20 3.12 -5.17 8.37
C VAL A 20 1.87 -5.95 8.01
N LEU A 21 0.97 -5.38 7.21
CA LEU A 21 -0.30 -6.07 6.89
C LEU A 21 -0.13 -7.21 5.91
N LEU A 22 0.66 -7.04 4.85
CA LEU A 22 0.87 -8.06 3.84
C LEU A 22 1.38 -9.40 4.43
N PRO A 23 2.45 -9.44 5.24
CA PRO A 23 2.88 -10.69 5.88
C PRO A 23 1.89 -11.19 6.94
N ALA A 24 1.15 -10.31 7.62
CA ALA A 24 0.13 -10.74 8.57
C ALA A 24 -1.04 -11.50 7.89
N ILE A 25 -1.47 -11.04 6.72
CA ILE A 25 -2.61 -11.61 5.99
C ILE A 25 -2.20 -12.85 5.21
N THR A 26 -1.02 -12.84 4.59
CA THR A 26 -0.51 -13.97 3.79
C THR A 26 -0.05 -15.17 4.63
N ARG A 27 0.25 -14.98 5.92
CA ARG A 27 0.63 -16.07 6.85
C ARG A 27 -0.42 -17.18 6.93
N GLY A 28 -1.70 -16.82 6.92
CA GLY A 28 -2.82 -17.77 6.98
C GLY A 28 -3.27 -18.32 5.63
N VAL A 29 -2.82 -17.75 4.52
CA VAL A 29 -3.24 -18.15 3.17
C VAL A 29 -2.46 -19.40 2.74
N GLY A 30 -3.16 -20.40 2.21
CA GLY A 30 -2.54 -21.62 1.68
C GLY A 30 -2.01 -22.56 2.76
N THR A 31 -2.78 -22.81 3.82
CA THR A 31 -2.45 -23.82 4.86
C THR A 31 -2.78 -25.26 4.44
N ALA A 32 -3.57 -25.45 3.39
CA ALA A 32 -3.91 -26.75 2.80
C ALA A 32 -3.57 -26.80 1.30
N GLY A 33 -3.16 -27.97 0.79
CA GLY A 33 -2.81 -28.22 -0.61
C GLY A 33 -1.31 -28.39 -0.89
N ASP A 34 -0.98 -28.74 -2.14
CA ASP A 34 0.38 -29.02 -2.62
C ASP A 34 1.29 -27.77 -2.55
N PRO A 35 2.62 -27.93 -2.37
CA PRO A 35 3.54 -26.79 -2.17
C PRO A 35 3.48 -25.73 -3.28
N MET A 36 3.20 -26.14 -4.53
CA MET A 36 3.06 -25.24 -5.67
C MET A 36 1.76 -24.41 -5.62
N GLY A 37 0.64 -25.02 -5.20
CA GLY A 37 -0.64 -24.31 -5.01
C GLY A 37 -0.62 -23.36 -3.81
N ARG A 38 0.14 -23.70 -2.75
CA ARG A 38 0.37 -22.83 -1.59
C ARG A 38 1.18 -21.58 -1.95
N GLY A 39 2.21 -21.73 -2.78
CA GLY A 39 3.00 -20.60 -3.29
C GLY A 39 2.16 -19.66 -4.16
N LEU A 40 1.39 -20.22 -5.09
CA LEU A 40 0.52 -19.46 -6.00
C LEU A 40 -0.58 -18.70 -5.25
N SER A 41 -1.28 -19.36 -4.32
CA SER A 41 -2.37 -18.74 -3.54
C SER A 41 -1.85 -17.63 -2.62
N ARG A 42 -0.69 -17.81 -1.99
CA ARG A 42 -0.03 -16.75 -1.21
C ARG A 42 0.40 -15.57 -2.07
N GLY A 43 0.99 -15.83 -3.23
CA GLY A 43 1.38 -14.78 -4.18
C GLY A 43 0.17 -13.98 -4.69
N PHE A 44 -0.93 -14.67 -5.04
CA PHE A 44 -2.16 -14.02 -5.49
C PHE A 44 -2.82 -13.19 -4.39
N ALA A 45 -2.92 -13.74 -3.17
CA ALA A 45 -3.44 -13.00 -2.03
C ALA A 45 -2.58 -11.78 -1.70
N ALA A 46 -1.26 -11.89 -1.85
CA ALA A 46 -0.35 -10.76 -1.67
C ALA A 46 -0.59 -9.65 -2.69
N LEU A 47 -0.69 -10.00 -3.98
CA LEU A 47 -0.96 -9.05 -5.07
C LEU A 47 -2.33 -8.37 -4.89
N PHE A 48 -3.36 -9.15 -4.56
CA PHE A 48 -4.71 -8.62 -4.36
C PHE A 48 -4.74 -7.65 -3.18
N PHE A 49 -4.11 -8.01 -2.06
CA PHE A 49 -4.06 -7.16 -0.88
C PHE A 49 -3.26 -5.88 -1.11
N MET A 50 -2.09 -5.97 -1.75
CA MET A 50 -1.29 -4.79 -2.12
C MET A 50 -2.04 -3.85 -3.06
N GLY A 51 -2.70 -4.40 -4.08
CA GLY A 51 -3.54 -3.63 -5.00
C GLY A 51 -4.68 -2.92 -4.27
N PHE A 52 -5.43 -3.65 -3.44
CA PHE A 52 -6.52 -3.08 -2.66
C PHE A 52 -6.04 -2.00 -1.68
N TRP A 53 -4.96 -2.26 -0.95
CA TRP A 53 -4.39 -1.32 0.03
C TRP A 53 -3.92 -0.03 -0.64
N THR A 54 -3.16 -0.13 -1.73
CA THR A 54 -2.68 1.05 -2.47
C THR A 54 -3.81 1.90 -3.04
N LEU A 55 -4.88 1.26 -3.51
CA LEU A 55 -6.09 1.92 -4.02
C LEU A 55 -6.88 2.61 -2.89
N CYS A 56 -7.02 1.96 -1.73
CA CYS A 56 -7.63 2.58 -0.55
C CYS A 56 -6.85 3.81 -0.07
N VAL A 57 -5.52 3.72 0.06
CA VAL A 57 -4.68 4.85 0.48
C VAL A 57 -4.77 6.00 -0.54
N LEU A 58 -4.84 5.68 -1.84
CA LEU A 58 -5.06 6.67 -2.90
C LEU A 58 -6.42 7.36 -2.77
N ILE A 59 -7.51 6.62 -2.61
CA ILE A 59 -8.86 7.21 -2.47
C ILE A 59 -8.94 8.11 -1.25
N VAL A 60 -8.45 7.66 -0.09
CA VAL A 60 -8.47 8.44 1.16
C VAL A 60 -7.60 9.69 1.02
N SER A 61 -6.42 9.57 0.42
CA SER A 61 -5.50 10.70 0.25
C SER A 61 -6.02 11.72 -0.77
N LEU A 62 -6.68 11.26 -1.84
CA LEU A 62 -7.34 12.14 -2.80
C LEU A 62 -8.55 12.84 -2.18
N THR A 63 -9.43 12.09 -1.50
CA THR A 63 -10.64 12.63 -0.87
C THR A 63 -10.29 13.63 0.22
N GLY A 64 -9.32 13.30 1.08
CA GLY A 64 -8.81 14.19 2.12
C GLY A 64 -8.15 15.45 1.55
N SER A 65 -7.35 15.32 0.48
CA SER A 65 -6.70 16.47 -0.16
C SER A 65 -7.69 17.39 -0.85
N LYS A 66 -8.72 16.83 -1.52
CA LYS A 66 -9.78 17.62 -2.16
C LYS A 66 -10.65 18.33 -1.14
N ALA A 67 -11.02 17.67 -0.05
CA ALA A 67 -11.88 18.23 0.99
C ALA A 67 -11.17 19.27 1.87
N GLN A 68 -9.88 19.07 2.19
CA GLN A 68 -9.15 19.97 3.10
C GLN A 68 -8.33 21.06 2.40
N TYR A 69 -7.86 20.80 1.18
CA TYR A 69 -6.87 21.66 0.53
C TYR A 69 -7.23 22.08 -0.89
N GLY A 70 -8.30 21.54 -1.48
CA GLY A 70 -8.72 21.84 -2.86
C GLY A 70 -7.77 21.33 -3.95
N GLU A 71 -6.65 20.70 -3.57
CA GLU A 71 -5.59 20.28 -4.47
C GLU A 71 -5.65 18.77 -4.71
N CYS A 72 -5.64 18.34 -5.97
CA CYS A 72 -5.63 16.91 -6.35
C CYS A 72 -4.22 16.44 -6.71
N LEU A 73 -3.44 17.32 -7.34
CA LEU A 73 -2.22 16.98 -8.06
C LEU A 73 -1.05 16.66 -7.12
N THR A 74 -0.90 17.44 -6.03
CA THR A 74 0.10 17.21 -4.98
C THR A 74 -0.10 15.88 -4.25
N SER A 75 -1.35 15.49 -4.00
CA SER A 75 -1.67 14.20 -3.37
C SER A 75 -1.32 13.02 -4.30
N VAL A 76 -1.57 13.14 -5.60
CA VAL A 76 -1.17 12.12 -6.60
C VAL A 76 0.35 11.98 -6.67
N VAL A 77 1.09 13.10 -6.70
CA VAL A 77 2.56 13.08 -6.77
C VAL A 77 3.16 12.42 -5.52
N VAL A 78 2.66 12.75 -4.32
CA VAL A 78 3.12 12.12 -3.07
C VAL A 78 2.81 10.63 -3.06
N ASN A 79 1.64 10.23 -3.55
CA ASN A 79 1.28 8.82 -3.67
C ASN A 79 2.19 8.06 -4.64
N ALA A 80 2.42 8.62 -5.83
CA ALA A 80 3.30 8.03 -6.83
C ALA A 80 4.73 7.90 -6.27
N PHE A 81 5.22 8.94 -5.60
CA PHE A 81 6.53 8.92 -4.97
C PHE A 81 6.62 7.87 -3.86
N ALA A 82 5.60 7.75 -3.01
CA ALA A 82 5.57 6.74 -1.95
C ALA A 82 5.51 5.31 -2.49
N ILE A 83 4.77 5.06 -3.58
CA ILE A 83 4.71 3.76 -4.26
C ILE A 83 6.09 3.43 -4.83
N VAL A 84 6.72 4.35 -5.57
CA VAL A 84 8.05 4.16 -6.13
C VAL A 84 9.08 3.92 -5.02
N LEU A 85 9.03 4.68 -3.93
CA LEU A 85 9.95 4.49 -2.81
C LEU A 85 9.76 3.11 -2.16
N THR A 86 8.50 2.67 -2.00
CA THR A 86 8.17 1.37 -1.40
C THR A 86 8.61 0.21 -2.29
N THR A 87 8.42 0.30 -3.61
CA THR A 87 8.89 -0.73 -4.54
C THR A 87 10.41 -0.77 -4.61
N LEU A 88 11.07 0.38 -4.60
CA LEU A 88 12.53 0.49 -4.62
C LEU A 88 13.14 -0.07 -3.32
N LEU A 89 12.56 0.24 -2.16
CA LEU A 89 12.91 -0.39 -0.88
C LEU A 89 12.68 -1.91 -0.90
N CYS A 90 11.58 -2.36 -1.50
CA CYS A 90 11.26 -3.79 -1.59
C CYS A 90 12.20 -4.56 -2.54
N GLN A 91 12.84 -3.89 -3.51
CA GLN A 91 13.87 -4.50 -4.36
C GLN A 91 15.28 -4.46 -3.76
N LEU A 92 15.52 -3.58 -2.78
CA LEU A 92 16.82 -3.40 -2.14
C LEU A 92 17.05 -4.39 -0.98
N ILE A 93 16.00 -5.08 -0.54
CA ILE A 93 15.99 -6.11 0.52
C ILE A 93 15.97 -7.49 -0.15
#